data_AF-A0A1B8QK79-F1
#
_entry.id   AF-A0A1B8QK79-F1
#
_cell.length_a   1.000
_cell.length_b   1.000
_cell.length_c   1.000
_cell.angle_alpha   90.00
_cell.angle_beta   90.00
_cell.angle_gamma   90.00
#
_symmetry.space_group_name_H-M   'P 1'
#
loop_
_entity.id
_entity.type
_entity.pdbx_description
1 polymer ?
#
loop_
_entity_poly.entity_id
_entity_poly.type
_entity_poly.pdbx_seq_one_letter_code
_entity_poly.pdbx_strand_id
1 'polypeptide(L)'
;MQNIRAFGMNLDVSNSDFQTIVHAVATNENRAEFARRSIYISQTEANSKNDKTINDKYRLEKGFLGAHSDIGGGYKDGDLSNASLMWMIKQAQEKGSIKFGKYISSDFL
;
A
#
# COMPACT_ATOMS: atom_id res chain seq x y z
N MET A 1 -4.34 -20.69 -2.90
CA MET A 1 -3.84 -19.89 -1.76
C MET A 1 -3.16 -20.83 -0.77
N GLN A 2 -1.86 -20.68 -0.52
CA GLN A 2 -1.19 -21.45 0.53
C GLN A 2 -1.68 -21.01 1.91
N ASN A 3 -1.94 -21.96 2.80
CA ASN A 3 -2.42 -21.73 4.16
C ASN A 3 -1.26 -21.20 5.04
N ILE A 4 -0.98 -19.91 4.96
CA ILE A 4 0.08 -19.22 5.73
C ILE A 4 -0.10 -19.30 7.25
N ARG A 5 -1.33 -19.58 7.73
CA ARG A 5 -1.57 -19.84 9.16
C ARG A 5 -0.91 -21.15 9.62
N ALA A 6 -0.77 -22.13 8.72
CA ALA A 6 -0.07 -23.38 8.99
C ALA A 6 1.46 -23.19 9.13
N PHE A 7 2.01 -22.08 8.63
CA PHE A 7 3.43 -21.74 8.73
C PHE A 7 3.73 -20.70 9.82
N GLY A 8 2.75 -20.35 10.68
CA GLY A 8 2.93 -19.34 11.72
C GLY A 8 3.15 -17.90 11.21
N MET A 9 3.01 -17.66 9.91
CA MET A 9 3.15 -16.34 9.30
C MET A 9 1.80 -15.64 9.26
N ASN A 10 1.35 -15.12 10.41
CA ASN A 10 0.16 -14.27 10.45
C ASN A 10 0.49 -12.91 9.84
N LEU A 11 -0.08 -12.61 8.68
CA LEU A 11 0.10 -11.34 7.98
C LEU A 11 -1.07 -10.36 8.22
N ASP A 12 -2.00 -10.72 9.12
CA ASP A 12 -3.08 -9.84 9.53
C ASP A 12 -2.53 -8.68 10.38
N VAL A 13 -2.77 -7.46 9.92
CA VAL A 13 -2.37 -6.23 10.59
C VAL A 13 -3.48 -5.61 11.43
N SER A 14 -4.64 -6.29 11.55
CA SER A 14 -5.83 -5.80 12.25
C SER A 14 -5.57 -5.43 13.71
N ASN A 15 -4.71 -6.19 14.38
CA ASN A 15 -4.31 -6.00 15.77
C ASN A 15 -2.87 -5.45 15.92
N SER A 16 -2.29 -4.90 14.85
CA SER A 16 -0.95 -4.33 14.93
C SER A 16 -0.92 -3.02 15.73
N ASP A 17 0.25 -2.68 16.28
CA ASP A 17 0.50 -1.41 16.96
C ASP A 17 0.88 -0.27 16.01
N PHE A 18 0.86 -0.52 14.70
CA PHE A 18 1.11 0.52 13.71
C PHE A 18 0.00 1.56 13.75
N GLN A 19 0.40 2.82 13.96
CA GLN A 19 -0.50 3.97 13.94
C GLN A 19 -1.06 4.23 12.54
N THR A 20 -0.25 4.00 11.51
CA THR A 20 -0.59 4.27 10.11
C THR A 20 -0.11 3.12 9.24
N ILE A 21 -1.00 2.59 8.40
CA ILE A 21 -0.70 1.56 7.41
C ILE A 21 -1.19 2.03 6.05
N VAL A 22 -0.32 2.03 5.06
CA VAL A 22 -0.63 2.46 3.69
C VAL A 22 -0.13 1.40 2.72
N HIS A 23 -0.97 1.00 1.78
CA HIS A 23 -0.67 -0.06 0.82
C HIS A 23 -1.07 0.37 -0.61
N ALA A 24 -0.08 0.50 -1.49
CA ALA A 24 -0.29 0.68 -2.92
C ALA A 24 -0.35 -0.68 -3.60
N VAL A 25 -1.38 -0.91 -4.41
CA VAL A 25 -1.70 -2.22 -4.97
C VAL A 25 -1.71 -2.19 -6.50
N ALA A 26 -0.97 -3.11 -7.13
CA ALA A 26 -1.05 -3.35 -8.57
C ALA A 26 -2.38 -3.99 -8.97
N THR A 27 -3.13 -3.35 -9.88
CA THR A 27 -4.40 -3.89 -10.39
C THR A 27 -4.24 -4.81 -11.59
N ASN A 28 -3.08 -4.82 -12.25
CA ASN A 28 -2.82 -5.60 -13.47
C ASN A 28 -1.74 -6.67 -13.28
N GLU A 29 -1.46 -7.06 -12.03
CA GLU A 29 -0.65 -8.23 -11.74
C GLU A 29 -1.49 -9.51 -11.81
N ASN A 30 -1.10 -10.44 -12.69
CA ASN A 30 -1.87 -11.65 -12.99
C ASN A 30 -1.10 -12.95 -12.71
N ARG A 31 0.19 -12.89 -12.34
CA ARG A 31 0.99 -14.07 -12.01
C ARG A 31 0.55 -14.67 -10.69
N ALA A 32 0.34 -15.98 -10.66
CA ALA A 32 -0.17 -16.69 -9.48
C ALA A 32 0.78 -16.58 -8.28
N GLU A 33 2.08 -16.52 -8.54
CA GLU A 33 3.16 -16.37 -7.57
C GLU A 33 3.15 -15.00 -6.89
N PHE A 34 2.52 -13.99 -7.51
CA PHE A 34 2.42 -12.62 -7.03
C PHE A 34 0.98 -12.27 -6.62
N ALA A 35 0.21 -13.28 -6.19
CA ALA A 35 -1.17 -13.08 -5.76
C ALA A 35 -1.28 -11.99 -4.69
N ARG A 36 -2.10 -10.97 -4.99
CA ARG A 36 -2.34 -9.84 -4.10
C ARG A 36 -2.86 -10.30 -2.74
N ARG A 37 -2.36 -9.65 -1.68
CA ARG A 37 -2.88 -9.72 -0.31
C ARG A 37 -3.41 -8.35 0.07
N SER A 38 -4.67 -8.25 0.45
CA SER A 38 -5.19 -7.01 1.01
C SER A 38 -4.73 -6.85 2.47
N ILE A 39 -4.57 -5.60 2.93
CA ILE A 39 -4.39 -5.30 4.37
C ILE A 39 -5.69 -5.45 5.18
N TYR A 40 -6.82 -5.70 4.51
CA TYR A 40 -8.11 -6.01 5.13
C TYR A 40 -8.40 -7.50 5.05
N ILE A 41 -9.04 -8.05 6.09
CA ILE A 41 -9.36 -9.48 6.15
C ILE A 41 -10.64 -9.84 5.37
N SER A 42 -11.43 -8.84 4.96
CA SER A 42 -12.67 -9.01 4.20
C SER A 42 -13.08 -7.73 3.47
N GLN A 43 -13.95 -7.86 2.47
CA GLN A 43 -14.55 -6.71 1.79
C GLN A 43 -15.37 -5.83 2.75
N THR A 44 -16.07 -6.43 3.71
CA THR A 44 -16.83 -5.70 4.73
C THR A 44 -15.91 -4.82 5.59
N GLU A 45 -14.74 -5.34 5.97
CA GLU A 45 -13.74 -4.56 6.70
C GLU A 45 -13.18 -3.43 5.83
N ALA A 46 -12.84 -3.72 4.57
CA ALA A 46 -12.35 -2.70 3.64
C ALA A 46 -13.37 -1.55 3.48
N ASN A 47 -14.65 -1.88 3.25
CA ASN A 47 -15.71 -0.87 3.10
C ASN A 47 -15.91 -0.02 4.36
N SER A 48 -15.71 -0.62 5.54
CA SER A 48 -15.91 0.10 6.81
C SER A 48 -14.69 0.91 7.24
N LYS A 49 -13.47 0.48 6.93
CA LYS A 49 -12.23 1.04 7.49
C LYS A 49 -11.28 1.71 6.49
N ASN A 50 -11.42 1.50 5.18
CA ASN A 50 -10.48 2.08 4.21
C ASN A 50 -10.57 3.60 4.15
N ASP A 51 -9.41 4.25 4.14
CA ASP A 51 -9.23 5.70 4.19
C ASP A 51 -9.88 6.37 5.42
N LYS A 52 -9.85 5.69 6.57
CA LYS A 52 -10.44 6.20 7.81
C LYS A 52 -9.49 6.05 8.99
N THR A 53 -9.61 6.99 9.92
CA THR A 53 -8.99 6.92 11.24
C THR A 53 -10.00 6.33 12.23
N ILE A 54 -9.64 5.21 12.87
CA ILE A 54 -10.47 4.52 13.86
C ILE A 54 -9.59 4.20 15.06
N ASN A 55 -10.00 4.64 16.25
CA ASN A 55 -9.20 4.51 17.48
C ASN A 55 -7.77 5.02 17.26
N ASP A 56 -7.67 6.22 16.68
CA ASP A 56 -6.45 6.89 16.23
C ASP A 56 -5.65 6.18 15.12
N LYS A 57 -5.92 4.90 14.81
CA LYS A 57 -5.21 4.14 13.77
C LYS A 57 -5.78 4.44 12.38
N TYR A 58 -4.91 4.77 11.43
CA TYR A 58 -5.26 5.05 10.04
C TYR A 58 -4.85 3.91 9.11
N ARG A 59 -5.73 3.53 8.16
CA ARG A 59 -5.43 2.52 7.13
C ARG A 59 -5.92 2.95 5.76
N LEU A 60 -5.06 2.81 4.76
CA LEU A 60 -5.40 3.08 3.36
C LEU A 60 -4.80 2.02 2.44
N GLU A 61 -5.66 1.32 1.70
CA GLU A 61 -5.29 0.52 0.54
C GLU A 61 -5.83 1.17 -0.73
N LYS A 62 -4.97 1.39 -1.72
CA LYS A 62 -5.34 2.00 -3.00
C LYS A 62 -4.76 1.22 -4.18
N GLY A 63 -5.64 0.92 -5.14
CA GLY A 63 -5.26 0.33 -6.41
C GLY A 63 -4.64 1.35 -7.37
N PHE A 64 -3.60 0.92 -8.08
CA PHE A 64 -2.92 1.65 -9.14
C PHE A 64 -2.84 0.79 -10.39
N LEU A 65 -3.00 1.42 -11.55
CA LEU A 65 -2.88 0.79 -12.86
C LEU A 65 -1.42 0.36 -13.09
N GLY A 66 -1.21 -0.90 -13.46
CA GLY A 66 0.12 -1.47 -13.69
C GLY A 66 0.31 -2.86 -13.07
N ALA A 67 1.38 -3.55 -13.48
CA ALA A 67 1.85 -4.81 -12.89
C ALA A 67 2.70 -4.53 -11.63
N HIS A 68 3.23 -5.58 -10.99
CA HIS A 68 3.90 -5.48 -9.70
C HIS A 68 4.97 -4.38 -9.61
N SER A 69 5.92 -4.36 -10.55
CA SER A 69 7.02 -3.38 -10.57
C SER A 69 6.63 -2.02 -11.17
N ASP A 70 5.48 -1.91 -11.83
CA ASP A 70 4.91 -0.60 -12.21
C ASP A 70 4.43 0.16 -10.97
N ILE A 71 4.15 -0.54 -9.86
CA ILE A 71 3.72 0.10 -8.60
C ILE A 71 4.84 0.11 -7.58
N GLY A 72 5.60 -0.98 -7.46
CA GLY A 72 6.69 -1.11 -6.49
C GLY A 72 8.03 -0.52 -6.96
N GLY A 73 8.16 -0.17 -8.24
CA GLY A 73 9.42 0.16 -8.87
C GLY A 73 10.26 -1.06 -9.21
N GLY A 74 11.37 -0.83 -9.92
CA GLY A 74 12.36 -1.86 -10.27
C GLY A 74 12.45 -2.23 -11.74
N TYR A 75 11.57 -1.69 -12.60
CA TYR A 75 11.85 -1.69 -14.04
C TYR A 75 12.97 -0.70 -14.37
N LYS A 76 13.79 -1.05 -15.36
CA LYS A 76 14.89 -0.22 -15.84
C LYS A 76 14.39 1.07 -16.49
N ASP A 77 13.31 0.95 -17.24
CA ASP A 77 12.73 2.00 -18.06
C ASP A 77 11.24 2.16 -17.68
N GLY A 78 10.70 3.37 -17.91
CA GLY A 78 9.32 3.73 -17.55
C GLY A 78 9.21 4.46 -16.20
N ASP A 79 8.12 5.20 -16.02
CA ASP A 79 7.90 6.11 -14.88
C ASP A 79 6.57 5.88 -14.16
N LEU A 80 5.81 4.82 -14.51
CA LEU A 80 4.53 4.51 -13.87
C LEU A 80 4.66 4.38 -12.33
N SER A 81 5.78 3.83 -11.86
CA SER A 81 6.06 3.70 -10.42
C SER A 81 6.32 5.03 -9.70
N ASN A 82 6.60 6.11 -10.44
CA ASN A 82 6.72 7.43 -9.84
C ASN A 82 5.36 7.91 -9.30
N ALA A 83 4.25 7.54 -9.95
CA ALA A 83 2.91 7.93 -9.47
C ALA A 83 2.60 7.31 -8.09
N SER A 84 2.85 6.01 -7.91
CA SER A 84 2.65 5.34 -6.63
C SER A 84 3.67 5.78 -5.59
N LEU A 85 4.93 6.04 -5.98
CA LEU A 85 5.97 6.59 -5.11
C LEU A 85 5.57 7.95 -4.55
N MET A 86 5.23 8.90 -5.43
CA MET A 86 4.83 10.25 -5.04
C MET A 86 3.58 10.24 -4.17
N TRP A 87 2.61 9.38 -4.48
CA TRP A 87 1.44 9.19 -3.64
C TRP A 87 1.81 8.65 -2.26
N MET A 88 2.69 7.65 -2.16
CA MET A 88 3.13 7.09 -0.89
C MET A 88 3.88 8.12 -0.04
N ILE A 89 4.73 8.94 -0.66
CA ILE A 89 5.42 10.03 0.03
C ILE A 89 4.39 11.01 0.62
N LYS A 90 3.37 11.40 -0.16
CA LYS A 90 2.29 12.25 0.35
C LYS A 90 1.61 11.62 1.57
N GLN A 91 1.30 10.32 1.53
CA GLN A 91 0.70 9.63 2.67
C GLN A 91 1.64 9.61 3.89
N ALA A 92 2.92 9.36 3.69
CA ALA A 92 3.93 9.36 4.74
C ALA A 92 4.10 10.75 5.40
N GLN A 93 4.01 11.83 4.61
CA GLN A 93 4.03 13.20 5.11
C GLN A 93 2.75 13.55 5.91
N GLU A 94 1.58 13.32 5.32
CA GLU A 94 0.29 13.76 5.86
C GLU A 94 -0.20 12.91 7.03
N LYS A 95 0.09 11.60 7.03
CA LYS A 95 -0.43 10.63 8.01
C LYS A 95 0.65 10.08 8.93
N GLY A 96 1.86 9.90 8.39
CA GLY A 96 3.01 9.41 9.14
C GLY A 96 3.86 10.50 9.79
N SER A 97 3.63 11.79 9.48
CA SER A 97 4.49 12.91 9.91
C SER A 97 5.97 12.75 9.51
N ILE A 98 6.25 12.01 8.43
CA ILE A 98 7.60 11.75 7.94
C ILE A 98 8.06 12.93 7.07
N LYS A 99 9.24 13.48 7.37
CA LYS A 99 9.85 14.54 6.57
C LYS A 99 10.77 13.92 5.53
N PHE A 100 10.54 14.25 4.26
CA PHE A 100 11.45 13.94 3.18
C PHE A 100 12.34 15.16 2.88
N GLY A 101 13.58 14.91 2.49
CA GLY A 101 14.49 15.97 2.02
C GLY A 101 13.97 16.66 0.75
N LYS A 102 14.60 17.76 0.36
CA LYS A 102 14.18 18.70 -0.70
C LYS A 102 14.28 18.15 -2.15
N TYR A 103 14.00 16.86 -2.37
CA TYR A 103 14.10 16.19 -3.68
C TYR A 103 12.75 15.90 -4.33
N ILE A 104 11.66 16.46 -3.82
CA ILE A 104 10.36 16.34 -4.46
C ILE A 104 10.09 17.68 -5.14
N SER A 105 10.45 17.77 -6.42
CA SER A 105 10.11 18.95 -7.22
C SER A 105 8.58 19.07 -7.28
N SER A 106 8.12 20.31 -7.24
CA SER A 106 6.72 20.72 -7.36
C SER A 106 6.03 20.32 -8.67
N ASP A 107 6.73 19.62 -9.55
CA ASP A 107 6.39 19.54 -10.97
C ASP A 107 5.58 18.29 -11.33
N PHE A 108 5.13 17.53 -10.33
CA PHE A 108 4.36 16.29 -10.49
C PHE A 108 2.97 16.32 -9.81
N LEU A 109 2.48 17.50 -9.43
CA LEU A 109 1.08 17.76 -9.05
C LEU A 109 0.43 18.70 -10.07
#